data_AF-A0A381RN23-F1
#
_entry.id   AF-A0A381RN23-F1
#
_cell.length_a   1.000
_cell.length_b   1.000
_cell.length_c   1.000
_cell.angle_alpha   90.00
_cell.angle_beta   90.00
_cell.angle_gamma   90.00
#
_symmetry.space_group_name_H-M   'P 1'
#
loop_
_entity.id
_entity.type
_entity.pdbx_description
1 polymer ?
#
loop_
_entity_poly.entity_id
_entity_poly.type
_entity_poly.pdbx_seq_one_letter_code
_entity_poly.pdbx_strand_id
1 'polypeptide(L)'
;MDLFSHSWLPLMYQYGFGILIFGGGLFTIFRAYGGNQFWKEHKIWMQVLVWGFIYIFSIHLFMTLSALNDAPKMYLLILALYVLNVGILVRNVK
;
A
#
# COMPACT_ATOMS: atom_id res chain seq x y z
N MET A 1 -23.21 -11.48 -12.55
CA MET A 1 -21.83 -11.67 -12.04
C MET A 1 -21.81 -11.19 -10.60
N ASP A 2 -21.02 -11.84 -9.74
CA ASP A 2 -21.00 -11.54 -8.31
C ASP A 2 -20.29 -10.19 -8.01
N LEU A 3 -20.77 -9.47 -6.99
CA LEU A 3 -20.20 -8.18 -6.54
C LEU A 3 -18.71 -8.32 -6.17
N PHE A 4 -18.32 -9.48 -5.64
CA PHE A 4 -16.94 -9.83 -5.36
C PHE A 4 -16.07 -9.82 -6.61
N SER A 5 -16.53 -10.44 -7.70
CA SER A 5 -15.75 -10.60 -8.93
C SER A 5 -15.46 -9.28 -9.65
N HIS A 6 -16.33 -8.28 -9.51
CA HIS A 6 -16.15 -6.97 -10.16
C HIS A 6 -15.49 -5.91 -9.27
N SER A 7 -15.58 -6.05 -7.95
CA SER A 7 -15.10 -5.01 -7.02
C SER A 7 -13.89 -5.45 -6.21
N TRP A 8 -13.95 -6.63 -5.59
CA TRP A 8 -12.92 -7.11 -4.66
C TRP A 8 -11.82 -7.91 -5.35
N LEU A 9 -12.18 -8.78 -6.29
CA LEU A 9 -11.24 -9.63 -7.01
C LEU A 9 -10.19 -8.81 -7.79
N PRO A 10 -10.53 -7.72 -8.50
CA PRO A 10 -9.53 -6.89 -9.18
C PRO A 10 -8.57 -6.20 -8.20
N LEU A 11 -9.08 -5.70 -7.07
CA LEU A 11 -8.27 -5.08 -6.02
C LEU A 11 -7.28 -6.10 -5.43
N MET A 12 -7.75 -7.29 -5.07
CA MET A 12 -6.91 -8.36 -4.53
C MET A 12 -5.87 -8.83 -5.55
N TYR A 13 -6.25 -8.95 -6.83
CA TYR A 13 -5.34 -9.33 -7.89
C TYR A 13 -4.23 -8.29 -8.07
N GLN A 14 -4.58 -7.02 -8.28
CA GLN A 14 -3.61 -5.97 -8.56
C GLN A 14 -2.62 -5.76 -7.40
N TYR A 15 -3.13 -5.71 -6.16
CA TYR A 15 -2.31 -5.40 -5.00
C TYR A 15 -1.69 -6.62 -4.34
N GLY A 16 -2.41 -7.74 -4.27
CA GLY A 16 -1.89 -8.99 -3.73
C GLY A 16 -0.81 -9.58 -4.65
N PHE A 17 -1.09 -9.72 -5.94
CA PHE A 17 -0.11 -10.23 -6.90
C PHE A 17 1.04 -9.23 -7.11
N GLY A 18 0.75 -7.93 -7.05
CA GLY A 18 1.75 -6.86 -7.01
C GLY A 18 2.73 -7.03 -5.85
N ILE A 19 2.25 -7.25 -4.62
CA ILE A 19 3.11 -7.52 -3.45
C ILE A 19 3.95 -8.78 -3.65
N LEU A 20 3.38 -9.85 -4.22
CA LEU A 20 4.12 -11.10 -4.43
C LEU A 20 5.31 -10.90 -5.37
N ILE A 21 5.09 -10.30 -6.54
CA ILE A 21 6.16 -10.11 -7.54
C ILE A 21 7.15 -9.07 -7.05
N PHE A 22 6.66 -7.91 -6.61
CA PHE A 22 7.50 -6.79 -6.23
C PHE A 22 8.24 -7.03 -4.91
N GLY A 23 7.53 -7.56 -3.90
CA GLY A 23 8.11 -7.97 -2.63
C GLY A 23 9.11 -9.11 -2.78
N GLY A 24 8.83 -10.08 -3.67
CA GLY A 24 9.78 -11.12 -4.04
C GLY A 24 11.07 -10.55 -4.65
N GLY A 25 10.95 -9.63 -5.61
CA GLY A 25 12.10 -8.92 -6.18
C GLY A 25 12.91 -8.16 -5.14
N LEU A 26 12.23 -7.38 -4.29
CA LEU A 26 12.86 -6.68 -3.17
C LEU A 26 13.58 -7.62 -2.23
N PHE A 27 12.95 -8.72 -1.82
CA PHE A 27 13.57 -9.74 -0.98
C PHE A 27 14.87 -10.27 -1.59
N THR A 28 14.89 -10.55 -2.90
CA THR A 28 16.12 -11.00 -3.58
C THR A 28 17.22 -9.94 -3.58
N ILE A 29 16.89 -8.66 -3.79
CA ILE A 29 17.84 -7.55 -3.74
C ILE A 29 18.41 -7.40 -2.33
N PHE A 30 17.56 -7.40 -1.30
CA PHE A 30 17.97 -7.34 0.10
C PHE A 30 18.92 -8.47 0.47
N ARG A 31 18.68 -9.69 -0.04
CA ARG A 31 19.58 -10.83 0.17
C ARG A 31 20.89 -10.71 -0.59
N ALA A 32 20.88 -10.21 -1.83
CA ALA A 32 22.08 -10.11 -2.67
C ALA A 32 23.02 -8.99 -2.24
N TYR A 33 22.48 -7.83 -1.86
CA TYR A 33 23.25 -6.62 -1.54
C TYR A 33 23.62 -6.51 -0.05
N GLY A 34 23.10 -7.40 0.79
CA GLY A 34 23.23 -7.32 2.25
C GLY A 34 22.28 -6.29 2.85
N GLY A 35 21.26 -6.77 3.58
CA GLY A 35 20.15 -5.92 3.99
C GLY A 35 20.53 -4.68 4.83
N ASN A 36 21.60 -4.75 5.63
CA ASN A 36 22.07 -3.60 6.41
C ASN A 36 22.72 -2.53 5.52
N GLN A 37 23.47 -2.92 4.49
CA GLN A 37 24.09 -1.98 3.56
C GLN A 37 23.04 -1.34 2.66
N PHE A 38 22.16 -2.16 2.08
CA PHE A 38 21.04 -1.68 1.29
C PHE A 38 20.16 -0.69 2.07
N TRP A 39 19.85 -0.98 3.34
CA TRP A 39 19.07 -0.08 4.16
C TRP A 39 19.78 1.25 4.41
N LYS A 40 21.09 1.24 4.70
CA LYS A 40 21.85 2.49 4.89
C LYS A 40 21.85 3.38 3.65
N GLU A 41 21.97 2.79 2.47
CA GLU A 41 22.07 3.53 1.20
C GLU A 41 20.70 3.94 0.62
N HIS A 42 19.65 3.15 0.88
CA HIS A 42 18.36 3.29 0.19
C HIS A 42 17.15 3.44 1.12
N LYS A 43 17.34 3.68 2.42
CA LYS A 43 16.25 3.86 3.41
C LYS A 43 15.15 4.79 2.92
N ILE A 44 15.49 5.98 2.41
CA ILE A 44 14.49 6.96 1.97
C ILE A 44 13.69 6.43 0.79
N TRP A 45 14.35 5.84 -0.20
CA TRP A 45 13.67 5.25 -1.36
C TRP A 45 12.78 4.07 -0.97
N MET A 46 13.22 3.26 -0.01
CA MET A 46 12.40 2.18 0.55
C MET A 46 11.18 2.70 1.28
N GLN A 47 11.33 3.78 2.06
CA GLN A 47 10.21 4.46 2.68
C GLN A 47 9.25 4.98 1.60
N VAL A 48 9.73 5.75 0.61
CA VAL A 48 8.90 6.29 -0.48
C VAL A 48 8.16 5.18 -1.23
N LEU A 49 8.81 4.06 -1.50
CA LEU A 49 8.24 2.91 -2.20
C LEU A 49 7.11 2.25 -1.41
N VAL A 50 7.34 1.97 -0.12
CA VAL A 50 6.31 1.39 0.76
C VAL A 50 5.15 2.38 0.93
N TRP A 51 5.46 3.65 1.11
CA TRP A 51 4.46 4.69 1.30
C TRP A 51 3.64 4.97 0.04
N GLY A 52 4.27 4.95 -1.14
CA GLY A 52 3.59 5.06 -2.43
C GLY A 52 2.64 3.90 -2.68
N PHE A 53 3.02 2.69 -2.29
CA PHE A 53 2.15 1.52 -2.34
C PHE A 53 0.92 1.67 -1.43
N ILE A 54 1.14 2.03 -0.15
CA ILE A 54 0.04 2.26 0.80
C ILE A 54 -0.89 3.37 0.32
N TYR A 55 -0.35 4.46 -0.22
CA TYR A 55 -1.09 5.58 -0.77
C TYR A 55 -2.06 5.11 -1.87
N ILE A 56 -1.53 4.45 -2.91
CA ILE A 56 -2.35 4.08 -4.07
C ILE A 56 -3.35 2.98 -3.73
N PHE A 57 -2.97 2.01 -2.88
CA PHE A 57 -3.87 0.97 -2.38
C PHE A 57 -5.04 1.57 -1.58
N SER A 58 -4.77 2.54 -0.71
CA SER A 58 -5.80 3.18 0.11
C SER A 58 -6.85 3.91 -0.73
N ILE A 59 -6.43 4.58 -1.81
CA ILE A 59 -7.34 5.24 -2.75
C ILE A 59 -8.24 4.23 -3.46
N HIS A 60 -7.66 3.12 -3.95
CA HIS A 60 -8.44 2.10 -4.65
C HIS A 60 -9.39 1.38 -3.69
N LEU A 61 -8.93 1.05 -2.48
CA LEU A 61 -9.79 0.49 -1.44
C LEU A 61 -10.94 1.45 -1.09
N PHE A 62 -10.66 2.75 -0.98
CA PHE A 62 -11.69 3.78 -0.77
C PHE A 62 -12.72 3.79 -1.89
N MET A 63 -12.29 3.80 -3.14
CA MET A 63 -13.18 3.81 -4.30
C MET A 63 -14.01 2.52 -4.40
N THR A 64 -13.39 1.36 -4.16
CA THR A 64 -14.09 0.06 -4.09
C THR A 64 -15.16 0.10 -3.01
N LEU A 65 -14.83 0.50 -1.78
CA LEU A 65 -15.80 0.61 -0.69
C LEU A 65 -16.90 1.64 -0.98
N SER A 66 -16.56 2.73 -1.67
CA SER A 66 -17.53 3.74 -2.09
C SER A 66 -18.52 3.20 -3.11
N ALA A 67 -18.06 2.40 -4.06
CA ALA A 67 -18.90 1.76 -5.06
C ALA A 67 -19.83 0.69 -4.46
N LEU A 68 -19.44 0.06 -3.34
CA LEU A 68 -20.28 -0.91 -2.62
C LEU A 68 -21.39 -0.24 -1.76
N ASN A 69 -21.30 1.07 -1.49
CA ASN A 69 -22.34 1.94 -0.92
C ASN A 69 -23.13 1.43 0.31
N ASP A 70 -22.46 0.87 1.33
CA ASP A 70 -23.14 0.40 2.55
C ASP A 70 -22.64 1.03 3.87
N ALA A 71 -21.68 1.96 3.83
CA ALA A 71 -21.15 2.51 5.08
C ALA A 71 -20.49 3.89 4.93
N PRO A 72 -21.25 5.01 4.97
CA PRO A 72 -20.67 6.36 4.95
C PRO A 72 -19.67 6.64 6.09
N LYS A 73 -19.76 5.88 7.19
CA LYS A 73 -18.79 5.92 8.31
C LYS A 73 -17.40 5.40 7.91
N MET A 74 -17.31 4.50 6.93
CA MET A 74 -16.03 3.96 6.44
C MET A 74 -15.21 5.01 5.70
N TYR A 75 -15.85 6.00 5.07
CA TYR A 75 -15.13 7.10 4.41
C TYR A 75 -14.31 7.93 5.40
N LEU A 76 -14.90 8.24 6.57
CA LEU A 76 -14.21 8.95 7.64
C LEU A 76 -13.06 8.13 8.22
N LEU A 77 -13.24 6.82 8.37
CA LEU A 77 -12.19 5.91 8.82
C LEU A 77 -11.01 5.88 7.83
N ILE A 78 -11.29 5.74 6.53
CA ILE A 78 -10.23 5.68 5.51
C ILE A 78 -9.50 7.02 5.40
N LEU A 79 -10.22 8.14 5.47
CA LEU A 79 -9.61 9.47 5.51
C LEU A 79 -8.74 9.65 6.77
N ALA A 80 -9.21 9.22 7.94
CA ALA A 80 -8.45 9.29 9.18
C ALA A 80 -7.18 8.42 9.11
N LEU A 81 -7.29 7.18 8.60
CA LEU A 81 -6.15 6.30 8.37
C LEU A 81 -5.17 6.91 7.38
N TYR A 82 -5.65 7.58 6.33
CA TYR A 82 -4.82 8.27 5.36
C TYR A 82 -4.05 9.44 5.99
N VAL A 83 -4.72 10.33 6.72
CA VAL A 83 -4.09 11.47 7.41
C VAL A 83 -3.07 10.99 8.45
N LEU A 84 -3.41 9.96 9.23
CA LEU A 84 -2.50 9.34 10.19
C LEU A 84 -1.25 8.76 9.50
N ASN A 85 -1.43 8.06 8.38
CA ASN A 85 -0.33 7.52 7.58
C ASN A 85 0.59 8.61 7.05
N VAL A 86 0.04 9.69 6.47
CA VAL A 86 0.83 10.85 6.02
C VAL A 86 1.58 11.51 7.19
N GLY A 87 0.93 11.64 8.36
CA GLY A 87 1.57 12.17 9.56
C GLY A 87 2.76 11.31 10.04
N ILE A 88 2.63 9.98 10.00
CA ILE A 88 3.71 9.04 10.32
C ILE A 88 4.86 9.18 9.32
N LEU A 89 4.56 9.27 8.02
CA LEU A 89 5.55 9.50 6.98
C LEU A 89 6.33 10.80 7.25
N VAL A 90 5.65 11.93 7.39
CA VAL A 90 6.27 13.24 7.61
C VAL A 90 7.14 13.27 8.87
N ARG A 91 6.72 12.56 9.93
CA ARG A 91 7.50 12.48 11.17
C ARG A 91 8.77 11.62 11.03
N ASN A 92 8.71 10.55 10.25
CA ASN A 92 9.76 9.52 10.17
C ASN A 92 10.68 9.66 8.95
N VAL A 93 10.30 10.49 7.97
CA VAL A 93 11.20 10.99 6.93
C VAL A 93 11.95 12.18 7.52
N LYS A 94 13.05 11.86 8.19
CA LYS A 94 14.12 12.77 8.57
C LYS A 94 15.45 12.16 8.14
#